data_AF-A0A8J6UD33-F1
#
_entry.id   AF-A0A8J6UD33-F1
#
_cell.length_a   1.000
_cell.length_b   1.000
_cell.length_c   1.000
_cell.angle_alpha   90.00
_cell.angle_beta   90.00
_cell.angle_gamma   90.00
#
_symmetry.space_group_name_H-M   'P 1'
#
loop_
_entity.id
_entity.type
_entity.pdbx_description
1 polymer ?
#
loop_
_entity_poly.entity_id
_entity_poly.type
_entity_poly.pdbx_seq_one_letter_code
_entity_poly.pdbx_strand_id
1 'polypeptide(L)'
;MPRITGCCRAVQHPFPCNIVMVGWRVLLMPPSAMVRARPRWLCADGNFSLDQDRALLVVDPAAAVNRLQCWLASKQRPMRYLQRMRLVHSCSIPAAEQRWREHNPISCS
;
A
#
# COMPACT_ATOMS: atom_id res chain seq x y z
N MET A 1 -28.07 -31.23 44.68
CA MET A 1 -26.76 -31.66 44.14
C MET A 1 -27.05 -32.59 42.96
N PRO A 2 -26.43 -32.49 41.75
CA PRO A 2 -25.52 -31.48 41.14
C PRO A 2 -26.28 -30.61 40.09
N ARG A 3 -25.91 -29.40 39.60
CA ARG A 3 -24.68 -28.61 39.39
C ARG A 3 -23.87 -28.98 38.14
N ILE A 4 -24.28 -28.54 36.93
CA ILE A 4 -23.41 -28.17 35.79
C ILE A 4 -24.22 -27.19 34.89
N THR A 5 -24.04 -25.88 34.99
CA THR A 5 -23.08 -25.04 34.24
C THR A 5 -23.15 -25.24 32.73
N GLY A 6 -23.66 -24.24 32.01
CA GLY A 6 -23.63 -24.24 30.55
C GLY A 6 -23.89 -22.86 29.97
N CYS A 7 -23.15 -21.85 30.42
CA CYS A 7 -23.03 -20.57 29.72
C CYS A 7 -22.43 -20.82 28.34
N CYS A 8 -23.27 -21.07 27.34
CA CYS A 8 -22.88 -20.90 25.95
C CYS A 8 -23.06 -19.41 25.62
N ARG A 9 -22.16 -18.57 26.14
CA ARG A 9 -21.85 -17.30 25.47
C ARG A 9 -21.41 -17.70 24.07
N ALA A 10 -22.26 -17.49 23.08
CA ALA A 10 -21.80 -17.43 21.71
C ALA A 10 -20.78 -16.29 21.68
N VAL A 11 -19.49 -16.65 21.74
CA VAL A 11 -18.39 -15.75 21.45
C VAL A 11 -18.60 -15.38 19.99
N GLN A 12 -19.28 -14.27 19.76
CA GLN A 12 -19.16 -13.54 18.51
C GLN A 12 -17.68 -13.18 18.43
N HIS A 13 -16.89 -14.00 17.75
CA HIS A 13 -15.67 -13.53 17.16
C HIS A 13 -16.12 -12.53 16.10
N PRO A 14 -15.89 -11.21 16.27
CA PRO A 14 -15.80 -10.39 15.07
C PRO A 14 -14.63 -10.98 14.31
N PHE A 15 -14.90 -11.58 13.15
CA PHE A 15 -13.87 -11.79 12.15
C PHE A 15 -13.08 -10.47 12.10
N PRO A 16 -11.75 -10.47 12.30
CA PRO A 16 -11.00 -9.29 11.93
C PRO A 16 -11.24 -9.14 10.44
N CYS A 17 -12.13 -8.22 10.07
CA CYS A 17 -12.28 -7.80 8.71
C CYS A 17 -10.88 -7.34 8.31
N ASN A 18 -10.15 -8.20 7.59
CA ASN A 18 -8.87 -7.88 7.00
C ASN A 18 -9.17 -6.74 6.03
N ILE A 19 -9.06 -5.49 6.48
CA ILE A 19 -9.22 -4.33 5.62
C ILE A 19 -7.95 -4.28 4.79
N VAL A 20 -7.96 -5.06 3.71
CA VAL A 20 -7.01 -4.91 2.61
C VAL A 20 -7.28 -3.52 2.05
N MET A 21 -6.35 -2.59 2.29
CA MET A 21 -6.47 -1.27 1.70
C MET A 21 -6.03 -1.35 0.25
N VAL A 22 -7.00 -1.16 -0.62
CA VAL A 22 -6.79 -1.07 -2.06
C VAL A 22 -6.58 0.39 -2.42
N GLY A 23 -5.58 0.67 -3.24
CA GLY A 23 -5.32 2.03 -3.69
C GLY A 23 -4.29 2.10 -4.81
N TRP A 24 -3.79 3.31 -5.01
CA TRP A 24 -2.92 3.69 -6.10
C TRP A 24 -1.59 4.17 -5.56
N ARG A 25 -0.51 3.68 -6.17
CA ARG A 25 0.87 4.14 -5.95
C ARG A 25 1.39 4.80 -7.22
N VAL A 26 2.30 5.75 -7.07
CA VAL A 26 2.92 6.43 -8.23
C VAL A 26 4.32 5.88 -8.46
N LEU A 27 4.55 5.39 -9.67
CA LEU A 27 5.83 4.86 -10.14
C LEU A 27 6.45 5.79 -11.18
N LEU A 28 7.70 6.20 -10.95
CA LEU A 28 8.50 6.96 -11.90
C LEU A 28 9.36 6.03 -12.74
N MET A 29 9.13 6.05 -14.04
CA MET A 29 9.93 5.35 -15.04
C MET A 29 11.24 6.10 -15.31
N PRO A 30 12.36 5.39 -15.46
CA PRO A 30 13.62 5.98 -15.92
C PRO A 30 13.47 6.57 -17.34
N PRO A 31 14.33 7.52 -17.76
CA PRO A 31 14.41 7.92 -19.16
C PRO A 31 14.80 6.72 -20.02
N SER A 32 14.29 6.63 -21.26
CA SER A 32 14.56 5.51 -22.17
C SER A 32 16.05 5.26 -22.42
N ALA A 33 16.87 6.31 -22.42
CA ALA A 33 18.31 6.22 -22.58
C ALA A 33 19.05 5.55 -21.40
N MET A 34 18.41 5.40 -20.24
CA MET A 34 19.02 4.85 -19.03
C MET A 34 18.62 3.37 -18.83
N VAL A 35 19.23 2.49 -19.61
CA VAL A 35 18.91 1.05 -19.68
C VAL A 35 19.02 0.32 -18.33
N ARG A 36 19.90 0.78 -17.42
CA ARG A 36 20.11 0.15 -16.10
C ARG A 36 19.37 0.82 -14.95
N ALA A 37 18.68 1.94 -15.19
CA ALA A 37 17.99 2.65 -14.12
C ALA A 37 16.71 1.92 -13.74
N ARG A 38 16.48 1.77 -12.43
CA ARG A 38 15.28 1.10 -11.92
C ARG A 38 14.13 2.10 -11.75
N PRO A 39 12.87 1.67 -11.96
CA PRO A 39 11.69 2.43 -11.57
C PRO A 39 11.74 2.78 -10.08
N ARG A 40 11.19 3.95 -9.71
CA ARG A 40 11.18 4.43 -8.33
C ARG A 40 9.78 4.85 -7.91
N TRP A 41 9.41 4.55 -6.69
CA TRP A 41 8.12 4.83 -6.09
C TRP A 41 8.11 6.20 -5.39
N LEU A 42 7.01 6.95 -5.57
CA LEU A 42 6.80 8.20 -4.84
C LEU A 42 6.41 7.90 -3.39
N CYS A 43 7.18 8.44 -2.46
CA CYS A 43 6.96 8.32 -1.03
C CYS A 43 6.12 9.49 -0.49
N ALA A 44 5.56 9.32 0.71
CA ALA A 44 4.71 10.33 1.37
C ALA A 44 5.46 11.64 1.69
N ASP A 45 6.79 11.58 1.81
CA ASP A 45 7.69 12.72 2.02
C ASP A 45 8.00 13.49 0.73
N GLY A 46 7.46 13.05 -0.42
CA GLY A 46 7.71 13.65 -1.73
C GLY A 46 9.05 13.26 -2.36
N ASN A 47 9.74 12.25 -1.83
CA ASN A 47 10.94 11.68 -2.43
C ASN A 47 10.63 10.40 -3.22
N PHE A 48 11.62 9.93 -3.99
CA PHE A 48 11.53 8.70 -4.77
C PHE A 48 12.42 7.60 -4.17
N SER A 49 11.84 6.44 -3.90
CA SER A 49 12.51 5.26 -3.35
C SER A 49 12.46 4.06 -4.29
N LEU A 50 13.42 3.15 -4.17
CA LEU A 50 13.32 1.83 -4.82
C LEU A 50 12.39 0.88 -4.07
N ASP A 51 12.20 1.15 -2.78
CA ASP A 51 11.35 0.37 -1.89
C ASP A 51 9.86 0.69 -2.14
N GLN A 52 9.11 -0.34 -2.53
CA GLN A 52 7.68 -0.23 -2.79
C GLN A 52 6.90 0.01 -1.51
N ASP A 53 7.28 -0.56 -0.37
CA ASP A 53 6.47 -0.50 0.85
C ASP A 53 6.37 0.91 1.43
N ARG A 54 7.42 1.70 1.21
CA ARG A 54 7.47 3.14 1.55
C ARG A 54 6.69 4.03 0.57
N ALA A 55 6.17 3.48 -0.52
CA ALA A 55 5.40 4.27 -1.48
C ALA A 55 4.10 4.76 -0.86
N LEU A 56 3.71 5.98 -1.21
CA LEU A 56 2.43 6.54 -0.84
C LEU A 56 1.32 5.74 -1.51
N LEU A 57 0.43 5.16 -0.70
CA LEU A 57 -0.83 4.57 -1.15
C LEU A 57 -1.95 5.60 -1.03
N VAL A 58 -2.62 5.88 -2.15
CA VAL A 58 -3.77 6.79 -2.20
C VAL A 58 -4.99 6.00 -2.62
N VAL A 59 -6.05 6.01 -1.81
CA VAL A 59 -7.26 5.23 -2.08
C VAL A 59 -8.00 5.76 -3.32
N ASP A 60 -8.11 7.08 -3.44
CA ASP A 60 -8.78 7.75 -4.55
C ASP A 60 -7.80 8.10 -5.69
N PRO A 61 -8.04 7.65 -6.94
CA PRO A 61 -7.19 7.99 -8.08
C PRO A 61 -7.16 9.50 -8.36
N ALA A 62 -8.26 10.24 -8.16
CA ALA A 62 -8.27 11.69 -8.40
C ALA A 62 -7.37 12.42 -7.39
N ALA A 63 -7.42 12.03 -6.11
CA ALA A 63 -6.49 12.52 -5.09
C ALA A 63 -5.02 12.19 -5.42
N ALA A 64 -4.75 11.04 -6.04
CA ALA A 64 -3.40 10.65 -6.44
C ALA A 64 -2.86 11.58 -7.55
N VAL A 65 -3.69 11.91 -8.54
CA VAL A 65 -3.35 12.85 -9.62
C VAL A 65 -3.14 14.27 -9.08
N ASN A 66 -4.03 14.75 -8.20
CA ASN A 66 -3.90 16.09 -7.60
C ASN A 66 -2.58 16.22 -6.82
N ARG A 67 -2.26 15.23 -5.98
CA ARG A 67 -0.97 15.19 -5.27
C ARG A 67 0.22 15.20 -6.22
N LEU A 68 0.13 14.48 -7.34
CA LEU A 68 1.19 14.44 -8.34
C LEU A 68 1.39 15.81 -9.01
N GLN A 69 0.31 16.51 -9.31
CA GLN A 69 0.35 17.87 -9.85
C GLN A 69 0.97 18.86 -8.85
N CYS A 70 0.54 18.82 -7.58
CA CYS A 70 1.15 19.62 -6.50
C CYS A 70 2.65 19.32 -6.37
N TRP A 71 3.04 18.04 -6.43
CA TRP A 71 4.45 17.66 -6.39
C TRP A 71 5.24 18.24 -7.56
N LEU A 72 4.71 18.16 -8.79
CA LEU A 72 5.35 18.72 -9.97
C LEU A 72 5.54 20.24 -9.87
N ALA A 73 4.52 20.96 -9.38
CA ALA A 73 4.61 22.39 -9.12
C ALA A 73 5.69 22.68 -8.05
N SER A 74 5.69 21.95 -6.94
CA SER A 74 6.67 22.13 -5.85
C SER A 74 8.12 21.91 -6.27
N LYS A 75 8.36 21.01 -7.23
CA LYS A 75 9.69 20.70 -7.77
C LYS A 75 10.00 21.47 -9.05
N GLN A 76 9.14 22.42 -9.45
CA GLN A 76 9.23 23.21 -10.67
C GLN A 76 9.49 22.34 -11.91
N ARG A 77 8.80 21.20 -11.99
CA ARG A 77 8.93 20.25 -13.10
C ARG A 77 7.89 20.54 -14.18
N PRO A 78 8.27 20.46 -15.46
CA PRO A 78 7.35 20.69 -16.56
C PRO A 78 6.33 19.56 -16.67
N MET A 79 5.14 19.85 -17.21
CA MET A 79 4.06 18.85 -17.28
C MET A 79 4.41 17.59 -18.06
N ARG A 80 5.30 17.69 -19.06
CA ARG A 80 5.86 16.53 -19.79
C ARG A 80 6.47 15.45 -18.88
N TYR A 81 6.85 15.78 -17.64
CA TYR A 81 7.35 14.80 -16.68
C TYR A 81 6.30 13.75 -16.29
N LEU A 82 5.00 14.06 -16.44
CA LEU A 82 3.90 13.11 -16.21
C LEU A 82 3.97 11.90 -17.15
N GLN A 83 4.50 12.05 -18.36
CA GLN A 83 4.63 10.94 -19.32
C GLN A 83 5.50 9.80 -18.78
N ARG A 84 6.34 10.10 -17.78
CA ARG A 84 7.22 9.13 -17.11
C ARG A 84 6.61 8.59 -15.82
N MET A 85 5.44 9.04 -15.42
CA MET A 85 4.77 8.62 -14.20
C MET A 85 3.66 7.62 -14.55
N ARG A 86 3.58 6.55 -13.77
CA ARG A 86 2.54 5.53 -13.89
C ARG A 86 1.81 5.41 -12.59
N LEU A 87 0.48 5.37 -12.66
CA LEU A 87 -0.37 4.97 -11.55
C LEU A 87 -0.45 3.45 -11.55
N VAL A 88 -0.02 2.85 -10.45
CA VAL A 88 -0.02 1.40 -10.27
C VAL A 88 -1.01 1.07 -9.17
N HIS A 89 -1.98 0.22 -9.50
CA HIS A 89 -2.93 -0.30 -8.52
C HIS A 89 -2.21 -1.24 -7.55
N SER A 90 -2.48 -1.14 -6.27
CA SER A 90 -1.80 -1.94 -5.23
C SER A 90 -2.71 -2.17 -4.04
N CYS A 91 -2.53 -3.33 -3.40
CA CYS A 91 -3.18 -3.69 -2.15
C CYS A 91 -2.12 -3.69 -1.05
N SER A 92 -2.38 -3.02 0.07
CA SER A 92 -1.57 -3.17 1.29
C SER A 92 -2.37 -3.84 2.37
N ILE A 93 -1.78 -4.88 2.98
CA ILE A 93 -2.29 -5.46 4.21
C ILE A 93 -1.74 -4.61 5.36
N PRO A 94 -2.59 -4.07 6.26
CA PRO A 94 -2.10 -3.30 7.40
C PRO A 94 -1.20 -4.17 8.30
N ALA A 95 -0.10 -3.59 8.78
CA ALA A 95 0.97 -4.26 9.54
C ALA A 95 0.52 -4.98 10.83
N ALA A 96 -0.72 -4.77 11.28
CA ALA A 96 -1.32 -5.51 12.38
C ALA A 96 -1.41 -7.03 12.12
N GLU A 97 -1.40 -7.46 10.85
CA GLU A 97 -1.45 -8.89 10.46
C GLU A 97 -0.07 -9.54 10.31
N GLN A 98 1.00 -8.76 10.08
CA GLN A 98 2.33 -9.33 9.81
C GLN A 98 2.89 -10.09 11.01
N ARG A 99 2.64 -9.60 12.24
CA ARG A 99 3.03 -10.29 13.48
C ARG A 99 2.27 -11.59 13.74
N TRP A 100 1.08 -11.78 13.18
CA TRP A 100 0.31 -13.02 13.38
C TRP A 100 0.80 -14.15 12.46
N ARG A 101 1.29 -13.83 11.26
CA ARG A 101 1.80 -14.84 10.31
C ARG A 101 3.20 -15.35 10.64
N GLU A 102 4.06 -14.55 11.28
CA GLU A 102 5.37 -15.03 11.73
C GLU A 102 5.27 -16.03 12.90
N HIS A 103 4.14 -16.09 13.59
CA HIS A 103 3.91 -17.01 14.71
C HIS A 103 3.11 -18.27 14.37
N ASN A 104 2.68 -18.46 13.11
CA ASN A 104 1.95 -19.67 12.73
C ASN A 104 2.33 -20.12 11.30
N PRO A 105 3.36 -20.98 11.16
CA PRO A 105 3.63 -21.64 9.89
C PRO A 105 2.59 -22.74 9.68
N ILE A 106 1.40 -22.37 9.21
CA ILE A 106 0.53 -23.35 8.57
C ILE A 106 1.11 -23.56 7.17
N SER A 107 2.02 -24.53 7.08
CA SER A 107 2.41 -25.15 5.82
C SER A 107 1.15 -25.69 5.16
N CYS A 108 0.73 -25.07 4.06
CA CYS A 108 -0.14 -25.75 3.12
C CYS A 108 0.72 -26.76 2.35
N SER A 109 0.65 -28.03 2.78
CA SER A 109 1.03 -29.20 1.98
C SER A 109 -0.17 -29.65 1.14
#